data_AF-A0A387BRU2-F1
#
_entry.id   AF-A0A387BRU2-F1
#
_cell.length_a   1.000
_cell.length_b   1.000
_cell.length_c   1.000
_cell.angle_alpha   90.00
_cell.angle_beta   90.00
_cell.angle_gamma   90.00
#
_symmetry.space_group_name_H-M   'P 1'
#
loop_
_entity.id
_entity.type
_entity.pdbx_description
1 polymer ?
#
loop_
_entity_poly.entity_id
_entity_poly.type
_entity_poly.pdbx_seq_one_letter_code
_entity_poly.pdbx_strand_id
1 'polypeptide(L)'
;MGGPDEGGRMTGRGRLARTAVAAAALSIAVALGVSGCSADLIDSLHQAGHDVKSHAEAAGKGRALTTGHVAPDGSGNACTLTKPCDLATAVARAAPGSTIRLAGGTYPTTRLAADGAPRLDGADRNATVEPEPGATPVFGALTTEAPHLTWTGITVTVQWYLNGGAVGNVVDDVKVDGGGLFVRSSDITVKDSEFMNGSSIDGIQVGLSNNVLIEGNSVHDYNQDKNDNIHADCIQVFDSSNVTIRGNRLKNCYNTGLIISVGAGKGIHTLTVESNFIQGCIVVGPRCGGGSSAALQEKSATDLVVRGNTFANGSVRLVQTPGLVFDRNIVGYISSCDAPMTNSIIEFWNTKMCGTPAVVSRDGNRAVKVAFQDQDAGDLRPADASTVRISPQGTLGPVATDIDGHPMPADVAGAAAP
;
A
#
# COMPACT_ATOMS: atom_id res chain seq x y z
N MET A 1 -46.66 31.24 -2.40
CA MET A 1 -46.94 32.22 -3.46
C MET A 1 -45.61 32.61 -4.08
N GLY A 2 -45.51 32.54 -5.41
CA GLY A 2 -44.27 32.77 -6.17
C GLY A 2 -43.82 31.51 -6.91
N GLY A 3 -44.49 31.23 -8.04
CA GLY A 3 -44.19 30.12 -8.95
C GLY A 3 -43.00 30.39 -9.89
N PRO A 4 -42.65 29.40 -10.73
CA PRO A 4 -41.36 29.26 -11.39
C PRO A 4 -41.35 29.88 -12.80
N ASP A 5 -40.15 30.12 -13.33
CA ASP A 5 -39.96 30.47 -14.74
C ASP A 5 -39.01 29.52 -15.46
N GLU A 6 -39.41 29.18 -16.67
CA GLU A 6 -38.94 28.10 -17.53
C GLU A 6 -37.79 28.54 -18.46
N GLY A 7 -37.16 27.53 -19.09
CA GLY A 7 -36.92 27.62 -20.54
C GLY A 7 -35.47 27.80 -21.01
N GLY A 8 -34.78 26.68 -21.24
CA GLY A 8 -33.48 26.66 -21.93
C GLY A 8 -33.23 25.35 -22.68
N ARG A 9 -33.93 25.16 -23.82
CA ARG A 9 -33.64 24.09 -24.80
C ARG A 9 -32.29 24.35 -25.47
N MET A 10 -31.37 23.38 -25.42
CA MET A 10 -30.33 23.23 -26.43
C MET A 10 -30.34 21.81 -27.01
N THR A 11 -30.78 21.75 -28.26
CA THR A 11 -30.66 20.61 -29.18
C THR A 11 -29.28 20.62 -29.82
N GLY A 12 -28.57 19.49 -29.81
CA GLY A 12 -27.36 19.34 -30.61
C GLY A 12 -26.47 18.17 -30.20
N ARG A 13 -26.86 16.93 -30.54
CA ARG A 13 -25.92 15.80 -30.55
C ARG A 13 -25.59 15.43 -31.99
N GLY A 14 -24.46 15.97 -32.46
CA GLY A 14 -23.76 15.50 -33.64
C GLY A 14 -23.15 14.12 -33.38
N ARG A 15 -23.26 13.26 -34.38
CA ARG A 15 -22.57 11.97 -34.47
C ARG A 15 -21.06 12.23 -34.57
N LEU A 16 -20.26 11.60 -33.71
CA LEU A 16 -18.82 11.42 -33.95
C LEU A 16 -18.54 9.94 -34.12
N ALA A 17 -18.00 9.64 -35.30
CA ALA A 17 -17.56 8.34 -35.74
C ALA A 17 -16.37 7.86 -34.90
N ARG A 18 -16.38 6.57 -34.57
CA ARG A 18 -15.23 5.85 -34.03
C ARG A 18 -14.26 5.59 -35.19
N THR A 19 -13.07 6.16 -35.12
CA THR A 19 -11.94 5.75 -35.95
C THR A 19 -10.97 4.98 -35.05
N ALA A 20 -10.79 3.69 -35.35
CA ALA A 20 -9.80 2.83 -34.74
C ALA A 20 -8.40 3.24 -35.22
N VAL A 21 -7.46 3.44 -34.29
CA VAL A 21 -6.03 3.54 -34.60
C VAL A 21 -5.42 2.16 -34.36
N ALA A 22 -5.18 1.45 -35.45
CA ALA A 22 -4.26 0.32 -35.49
C ALA A 22 -2.85 0.89 -35.70
N ALA A 23 -1.94 0.60 -34.77
CA ALA A 23 -0.52 0.89 -34.93
C ALA A 23 0.08 -0.13 -35.91
N ALA A 24 0.29 0.32 -37.15
CA ALA A 24 1.15 -0.34 -38.11
C ALA A 24 2.56 0.26 -38.04
N ALA A 25 3.55 -0.62 -38.05
CA ALA A 25 4.97 -0.32 -38.06
C ALA A 25 5.35 0.70 -39.15
N LEU A 26 6.22 1.65 -38.80
CA LEU A 26 6.91 2.47 -39.79
C LEU A 26 8.42 2.34 -39.63
N SER A 27 8.97 1.52 -40.51
CA SER A 27 10.35 1.57 -40.96
C SER A 27 10.64 2.94 -41.55
N ILE A 28 11.59 3.66 -40.96
CA ILE A 28 12.15 4.89 -41.53
C ILE A 28 13.16 4.48 -42.61
N ALA A 29 12.75 4.55 -43.86
CA ALA A 29 13.65 4.62 -45.01
C ALA A 29 13.62 6.07 -45.51
N VAL A 30 14.66 6.82 -45.18
CA VAL A 30 14.91 8.17 -45.69
C VAL A 30 15.36 8.06 -47.14
N ALA A 31 14.53 8.58 -48.05
CA ALA A 31 14.93 8.87 -49.42
C ALA A 31 15.62 10.25 -49.44
N LEU A 32 16.94 10.24 -49.35
CA LEU A 32 17.79 11.33 -49.84
C LEU A 32 18.91 10.71 -50.65
N GLY A 33 18.92 11.02 -51.94
CA GLY A 33 19.93 10.57 -52.88
C GLY A 33 21.30 11.12 -52.50
N VAL A 34 22.18 10.22 -52.09
CA VAL A 34 23.63 10.43 -52.11
C VAL A 34 24.22 9.15 -52.70
N SER A 35 24.62 9.23 -53.96
CA SER A 35 25.43 8.19 -54.60
C SER A 35 26.83 8.21 -53.98
N GLY A 36 27.23 7.12 -53.35
CA GLY A 36 28.62 6.88 -52.93
C GLY A 36 28.84 7.02 -51.42
N CYS A 37 28.52 5.96 -50.68
CA CYS A 37 29.22 5.62 -49.45
C CYS A 37 29.47 4.11 -49.45
N SER A 38 30.72 3.74 -49.25
CA SER A 38 31.28 2.40 -49.31
C SER A 38 30.72 1.49 -48.21
N ALA A 39 30.77 0.17 -48.46
CA ALA A 39 30.39 -0.88 -47.53
C ALA A 39 31.14 -0.82 -46.18
N ASP A 40 32.25 -0.08 -46.12
CA ASP A 40 33.09 0.07 -44.92
C ASP A 40 32.41 0.86 -43.77
N LEU A 41 31.41 1.71 -44.08
CA LEU A 41 30.73 2.51 -43.04
C LEU A 41 29.67 1.71 -42.26
N ILE A 42 29.12 0.66 -42.87
CA ILE A 42 28.10 -0.22 -42.24
C ILE A 42 28.77 -1.24 -41.31
N ASP A 43 29.99 -1.70 -41.62
CA ASP A 43 30.77 -2.56 -40.73
C ASP A 43 31.28 -1.81 -39.49
N SER A 44 31.64 -0.52 -39.62
CA SER A 44 32.09 0.29 -38.49
C SER A 44 30.98 0.58 -37.46
N LEU A 45 29.72 0.68 -37.90
CA LEU A 45 28.56 0.80 -37.02
C LEU A 45 28.14 -0.53 -36.36
N HIS A 46 28.37 -1.67 -37.02
CA HIS A 46 28.17 -2.99 -36.40
C HIS A 46 29.24 -3.33 -35.35
N GLN A 47 30.48 -2.90 -35.56
CA GLN A 47 31.56 -3.11 -34.57
C GLN A 47 31.41 -2.20 -33.34
N ALA A 48 30.98 -0.95 -33.52
CA ALA A 48 30.68 -0.07 -32.39
C ALA A 48 29.50 -0.58 -31.52
N GLY A 49 28.53 -1.30 -32.09
CA GLY A 49 27.44 -1.95 -31.34
C GLY A 49 27.87 -3.22 -30.59
N HIS A 50 28.91 -3.91 -31.06
CA HIS A 50 29.49 -5.08 -30.38
C HIS A 50 30.43 -4.69 -29.23
N ASP A 51 31.17 -3.58 -29.36
CA ASP A 51 32.08 -3.11 -28.31
C ASP A 51 31.38 -2.43 -27.12
N VAL A 52 30.17 -1.91 -27.29
CA VAL A 52 29.37 -1.40 -26.15
C VAL A 52 28.81 -2.55 -25.30
N LYS A 53 28.53 -3.73 -25.89
CA LYS A 53 28.15 -4.94 -25.14
C LYS A 53 29.33 -5.58 -24.42
N SER A 54 30.53 -5.53 -24.98
CA SER A 54 31.72 -6.19 -24.42
C SER A 54 32.32 -5.46 -23.20
N HIS A 55 32.09 -4.15 -23.05
CA HIS A 55 32.52 -3.42 -21.85
C HIS A 55 31.60 -3.57 -20.62
N ALA A 56 30.34 -3.96 -20.80
CA ALA A 56 29.43 -4.23 -19.69
C ALA A 56 29.67 -5.64 -19.06
N GLU A 57 30.17 -6.60 -19.82
CA GLU A 57 30.47 -7.96 -19.32
C GLU A 57 31.83 -8.08 -18.59
N ALA A 58 32.70 -7.07 -18.71
CA ALA A 58 34.02 -7.06 -18.08
C ALA A 58 34.08 -6.33 -16.72
N ALA A 59 32.93 -5.88 -16.18
CA ALA A 59 32.82 -5.62 -14.74
C ALA A 59 32.90 -6.97 -14.02
N GLY A 60 34.14 -7.41 -13.78
CA GLY A 60 34.47 -8.74 -13.30
C GLY A 60 33.52 -9.17 -12.19
N LYS A 61 32.90 -10.35 -12.37
CA LYS A 61 31.96 -10.98 -11.43
C LYS A 61 32.61 -11.04 -10.05
N GLY A 62 32.49 -9.95 -9.30
CA GLY A 62 33.03 -9.83 -7.97
C GLY A 62 32.47 -10.96 -7.13
N ARG A 63 33.32 -11.50 -6.25
CA ARG A 63 32.88 -12.48 -5.26
C ARG A 63 31.64 -11.92 -4.55
N ALA A 64 30.63 -12.77 -4.42
CA ALA A 64 29.40 -12.42 -3.73
C ALA A 64 29.72 -11.93 -2.31
N LEU A 65 29.00 -10.90 -1.87
CA LEU A 65 29.16 -10.32 -0.55
C LEU A 65 28.37 -11.16 0.45
N THR A 66 29.03 -11.56 1.54
CA THR A 66 28.34 -12.01 2.76
C THR A 66 27.93 -10.81 3.62
N THR A 67 28.81 -9.81 3.70
CA THR A 67 28.53 -8.50 4.27
C THR A 67 29.08 -7.43 3.34
N GLY A 68 28.28 -6.41 3.03
CA GLY A 68 28.68 -5.24 2.25
C GLY A 68 28.44 -3.96 3.04
N HIS A 69 29.43 -3.08 3.11
CA HIS A 69 29.30 -1.78 3.77
C HIS A 69 29.08 -0.69 2.73
N VAL A 70 28.07 0.14 2.98
CA VAL A 70 27.57 1.16 2.06
C VAL A 70 27.53 2.51 2.77
N ALA A 71 27.90 3.58 2.07
CA ALA A 71 27.81 4.94 2.56
C ALA A 71 27.13 5.84 1.52
N PRO A 72 26.56 7.01 1.91
CA PRO A 72 25.93 7.93 0.96
C PRO A 72 26.86 8.38 -0.19
N ASP A 73 28.14 8.54 0.10
CA ASP A 73 29.22 8.90 -0.84
C ASP A 73 30.12 7.70 -1.20
N GLY A 74 29.68 6.48 -0.83
CA GLY A 74 30.40 5.25 -1.11
C GLY A 74 30.61 5.05 -2.61
N SER A 75 31.72 4.44 -2.98
CA SER A 75 32.08 4.22 -4.38
C SER A 75 33.02 3.02 -4.56
N GLY A 76 33.16 2.59 -5.82
CA GLY A 76 33.98 1.44 -6.18
C GLY A 76 33.40 0.11 -5.70
N ASN A 77 34.20 -0.95 -5.79
CA ASN A 77 33.70 -2.34 -5.67
C ASN A 77 34.23 -3.06 -4.42
N ALA A 78 34.80 -2.37 -3.45
CA ALA A 78 35.32 -3.02 -2.25
C ALA A 78 34.18 -3.41 -1.29
N CYS A 79 33.26 -2.47 -1.04
CA CYS A 79 32.16 -2.62 -0.08
C CYS A 79 32.64 -3.05 1.32
N THR A 80 33.80 -2.57 1.76
CA THR A 80 34.35 -2.84 3.10
C THR A 80 34.11 -1.64 4.01
N LEU A 81 34.16 -1.84 5.32
CA LEU A 81 33.94 -0.75 6.29
C LEU A 81 34.82 0.49 6.03
N THR A 82 36.08 0.30 5.65
CA THR A 82 37.02 1.40 5.35
C THR A 82 36.97 1.90 3.91
N LYS A 83 36.25 1.20 3.02
CA LYS A 83 36.07 1.53 1.60
C LYS A 83 34.62 1.18 1.20
N PRO A 84 33.64 1.91 1.76
CA PRO A 84 32.24 1.62 1.49
C PRO A 84 31.94 1.87 0.01
N CYS A 85 31.09 1.04 -0.56
CA CYS A 85 30.60 1.21 -1.93
C CYS A 85 29.23 1.91 -1.92
N ASP A 86 28.68 2.20 -3.09
CA ASP A 86 27.29 2.65 -3.20
C ASP A 86 26.30 1.47 -3.01
N LEU A 87 25.03 1.79 -2.73
CA LEU A 87 24.01 0.78 -2.44
C LEU A 87 23.73 -0.15 -3.62
N ALA A 88 23.69 0.38 -4.84
CA ALA A 88 23.41 -0.43 -6.03
C ALA A 88 24.53 -1.46 -6.25
N THR A 89 25.79 -1.06 -6.06
CA THR A 89 26.94 -1.96 -6.13
C THR A 89 26.90 -3.06 -5.06
N ALA A 90 26.49 -2.75 -3.83
CA ALA A 90 26.34 -3.75 -2.78
C ALA A 90 25.21 -4.74 -3.09
N VAL A 91 24.03 -4.25 -3.48
CA VAL A 91 22.86 -5.07 -3.84
C VAL A 91 23.19 -5.98 -5.02
N ALA A 92 23.86 -5.47 -6.05
CA ALA A 92 24.21 -6.26 -7.22
C ALA A 92 25.17 -7.43 -6.92
N ARG A 93 25.87 -7.36 -5.78
CA ARG A 93 26.83 -8.37 -5.34
C ARG A 93 26.33 -9.20 -4.18
N ALA A 94 25.15 -8.89 -3.64
CA ALA A 94 24.56 -9.61 -2.52
C ALA A 94 24.41 -11.10 -2.84
N ALA A 95 24.65 -11.94 -1.84
CA ALA A 95 24.25 -13.34 -1.83
C ALA A 95 22.93 -13.49 -1.07
N PRO A 96 22.14 -14.55 -1.32
CA PRO A 96 21.03 -14.94 -0.45
C PRO A 96 21.46 -14.99 1.02
N GLY A 97 20.71 -14.33 1.91
CA GLY A 97 21.00 -14.23 3.34
C GLY A 97 22.20 -13.34 3.70
N SER A 98 22.74 -12.55 2.76
CA SER A 98 23.78 -11.57 3.07
C SER A 98 23.23 -10.33 3.78
N THR A 99 24.13 -9.55 4.36
CA THR A 99 23.81 -8.27 5.01
C THR A 99 24.46 -7.10 4.27
N ILE A 100 23.69 -6.07 3.99
CA ILE A 100 24.16 -4.78 3.47
C ILE A 100 23.99 -3.76 4.59
N ARG A 101 25.11 -3.28 5.13
CA ARG A 101 25.16 -2.32 6.23
C ARG A 101 25.23 -0.89 5.70
N LEU A 102 24.28 -0.06 6.11
CA LEU A 102 24.20 1.35 5.73
C LEU A 102 24.85 2.24 6.79
N ALA A 103 25.85 3.02 6.40
CA ALA A 103 26.36 4.11 7.22
C ALA A 103 25.27 5.19 7.43
N GLY A 104 25.42 5.98 8.49
CA GLY A 104 24.50 7.08 8.76
C GLY A 104 24.65 8.20 7.72
N GLY A 105 23.55 8.90 7.45
CA GLY A 105 23.53 10.04 6.54
C GLY A 105 22.38 9.99 5.54
N THR A 106 22.35 10.98 4.66
CA THR A 106 21.30 11.12 3.64
C THR A 106 21.72 10.49 2.34
N TYR A 107 21.02 9.44 1.93
CA TYR A 107 21.15 8.84 0.63
C TYR A 107 20.34 9.64 -0.40
N PRO A 108 20.89 9.90 -1.60
CA PRO A 108 20.16 10.58 -2.67
C PRO A 108 18.99 9.72 -3.14
N THR A 109 18.20 10.25 -4.09
CA THR A 109 17.22 9.43 -4.82
C THR A 109 17.90 8.18 -5.36
N THR A 110 17.48 7.03 -4.84
CA THR A 110 18.15 5.76 -5.08
C THR A 110 17.22 4.85 -5.88
N ARG A 111 17.76 4.26 -6.95
CA ARG A 111 17.06 3.24 -7.73
C ARG A 111 17.90 1.97 -7.76
N LEU A 112 17.28 0.86 -7.36
CA LEU A 112 17.86 -0.47 -7.40
C LEU A 112 17.16 -1.26 -8.50
N ALA A 113 17.81 -1.35 -9.66
CA ALA A 113 17.25 -2.00 -10.84
C ALA A 113 17.26 -3.54 -10.69
N ALA A 114 16.32 -4.20 -11.36
CA ALA A 114 16.18 -5.66 -11.34
C ALA A 114 17.39 -6.40 -11.96
N ASP A 115 17.92 -5.85 -13.06
CA ASP A 115 19.03 -6.42 -13.83
C ASP A 115 20.37 -6.44 -13.07
N GLY A 116 20.49 -5.63 -12.02
CA GLY A 116 21.65 -5.63 -11.12
C GLY A 116 21.64 -6.79 -10.13
N ALA A 117 20.49 -7.37 -9.78
CA ALA A 117 20.35 -8.30 -8.64
C ALA A 117 19.99 -9.77 -8.98
N PRO A 118 20.45 -10.37 -10.10
CA PRO A 118 19.97 -11.70 -10.53
C PRO A 118 20.32 -12.85 -9.58
N ARG A 119 21.20 -12.62 -8.59
CA ARG A 119 21.59 -13.63 -7.60
C ARG A 119 20.56 -13.84 -6.49
N LEU A 120 19.60 -12.92 -6.36
CA LEU A 120 18.56 -13.00 -5.34
C LEU A 120 17.26 -13.58 -5.88
N ASP A 121 17.10 -13.69 -7.20
CA ASP A 121 15.90 -14.27 -7.81
C ASP A 121 15.72 -15.74 -7.41
N GLY A 122 14.54 -16.09 -6.91
CA GLY A 122 14.23 -17.42 -6.40
C GLY A 122 15.02 -17.83 -5.14
N ALA A 123 15.64 -16.88 -4.43
CA ALA A 123 16.35 -17.15 -3.20
C ALA A 123 15.41 -17.65 -2.10
N ASP A 124 15.89 -18.62 -1.31
CA ASP A 124 15.19 -19.11 -0.11
C ASP A 124 15.28 -18.14 1.07
N ARG A 125 16.18 -17.15 0.98
CA ARG A 125 16.44 -16.14 2.00
C ARG A 125 16.78 -14.79 1.37
N ASN A 126 16.11 -13.76 1.86
CA ASN A 126 16.38 -12.38 1.45
C ASN A 126 17.78 -11.91 1.86
N ALA A 127 18.35 -11.01 1.09
CA ALA A 127 19.46 -10.18 1.57
C ALA A 127 18.89 -9.06 2.45
N THR A 128 19.51 -8.78 3.60
CA THR A 128 19.03 -7.76 4.54
C THR A 128 19.77 -6.45 4.32
N VAL A 129 19.03 -5.36 4.13
CA VAL A 129 19.53 -3.99 4.08
C VAL A 129 19.17 -3.31 5.40
N GLU A 130 20.17 -3.01 6.21
CA GLU A 130 20.00 -2.50 7.57
C GLU A 130 21.08 -1.48 7.94
N PRO A 131 20.85 -0.60 8.93
CA PRO A 131 21.88 0.30 9.43
C PRO A 131 23.12 -0.42 9.97
N GLU A 132 24.25 0.28 9.93
CA GLU A 132 25.33 0.04 10.87
C GLU A 132 24.85 0.28 12.32
N PRO A 133 25.42 -0.39 13.32
CA PRO A 133 25.08 -0.15 14.72
C PRO A 133 25.18 1.35 15.08
N GLY A 134 24.06 1.94 15.49
CA GLY A 134 23.95 3.35 15.87
C GLY A 134 23.87 4.34 14.69
N ALA A 135 23.84 3.87 13.44
CA ALA A 135 23.61 4.71 12.28
C ALA A 135 22.12 4.98 12.05
N THR A 136 21.83 6.11 11.40
CA THR A 136 20.48 6.49 10.98
C THR A 136 20.50 6.87 9.50
N PRO A 137 20.34 5.90 8.59
CA PRO A 137 20.27 6.17 7.16
C PRO A 137 18.91 6.76 6.78
N VAL A 138 18.93 7.84 5.98
CA VAL A 138 17.73 8.53 5.51
C VAL A 138 17.75 8.59 3.99
N PHE A 139 16.72 8.07 3.34
CA PHE A 139 16.53 8.17 1.90
C PHE A 139 15.57 9.32 1.57
N GLY A 140 15.91 10.08 0.52
CA GLY A 140 14.95 11.00 -0.09
C GLY A 140 13.81 10.22 -0.74
N ALA A 141 14.07 9.69 -1.94
CA ALA A 141 13.19 8.76 -2.63
C ALA A 141 13.90 7.43 -2.88
N LEU A 142 13.15 6.34 -2.89
CA LEU A 142 13.65 4.99 -3.10
C LEU A 142 12.79 4.25 -4.13
N THR A 143 13.42 3.66 -5.12
CA THR A 143 12.76 2.75 -6.06
C THR A 143 13.48 1.42 -6.03
N THR A 144 12.78 0.38 -5.60
CA THR A 144 13.27 -0.98 -5.57
C THR A 144 12.61 -1.77 -6.69
N GLU A 145 13.44 -2.35 -7.55
CA GLU A 145 13.08 -3.38 -8.53
C GLU A 145 13.94 -4.64 -8.32
N ALA A 146 14.89 -4.62 -7.39
CA ALA A 146 15.66 -5.80 -7.00
C ALA A 146 14.78 -6.73 -6.13
N PRO A 147 14.74 -8.04 -6.41
CA PRO A 147 13.92 -8.98 -5.65
C PRO A 147 14.57 -9.39 -4.32
N HIS A 148 13.77 -9.97 -3.42
CA HIS A 148 14.22 -10.64 -2.21
C HIS A 148 15.17 -9.81 -1.31
N LEU A 149 14.83 -8.55 -1.07
CA LEU A 149 15.47 -7.73 -0.04
C LEU A 149 14.56 -7.63 1.19
N THR A 150 15.17 -7.68 2.38
CA THR A 150 14.54 -7.25 3.63
C THR A 150 15.10 -5.90 4.00
N TRP A 151 14.23 -4.89 4.07
CA TRP A 151 14.59 -3.54 4.49
C TRP A 151 14.18 -3.32 5.94
N THR A 152 15.11 -2.82 6.76
CA THR A 152 14.82 -2.57 8.17
C THR A 152 15.63 -1.42 8.75
N GLY A 153 15.07 -0.72 9.74
CA GLY A 153 15.73 0.36 10.48
C GLY A 153 16.07 1.61 9.66
N ILE A 154 15.42 1.80 8.49
CA ILE A 154 15.68 2.94 7.60
C ILE A 154 14.55 3.98 7.66
N THR A 155 14.85 5.21 7.26
CA THR A 155 13.84 6.25 7.03
C THR A 155 13.75 6.62 5.54
N VAL A 156 12.55 6.77 4.99
CA VAL A 156 12.28 7.35 3.66
C VAL A 156 11.41 8.60 3.81
N THR A 157 11.76 9.69 3.12
CA THR A 157 11.13 11.02 3.36
C THR A 157 10.25 11.54 2.23
N VAL A 158 10.26 10.89 1.06
CA VAL A 158 9.50 11.35 -0.12
C VAL A 158 8.59 10.24 -0.66
N GLN A 159 9.14 9.27 -1.38
CA GLN A 159 8.35 8.20 -1.97
C GLN A 159 9.17 6.95 -2.09
N TRP A 160 8.53 5.82 -1.81
CA TRP A 160 9.13 4.50 -1.98
C TRP A 160 8.29 3.66 -2.93
N TYR A 161 8.87 3.25 -4.05
CA TYR A 161 8.26 2.30 -4.98
C TYR A 161 8.86 0.91 -4.84
N LEU A 162 8.01 -0.10 -4.65
CA LEU A 162 8.33 -1.52 -4.88
C LEU A 162 7.71 -1.93 -6.21
N ASN A 163 8.47 -1.81 -7.29
CA ASN A 163 7.99 -2.04 -8.66
C ASN A 163 8.08 -3.51 -9.07
N GLY A 164 7.64 -3.85 -10.28
CA GLY A 164 7.43 -5.24 -10.73
C GLY A 164 8.58 -6.22 -10.48
N GLY A 165 9.84 -5.78 -10.44
CA GLY A 165 10.98 -6.64 -10.11
C GLY A 165 11.21 -6.91 -8.62
N ALA A 166 10.57 -6.16 -7.72
CA ALA A 166 10.75 -6.24 -6.27
C ALA A 166 10.03 -7.44 -5.62
N VAL A 167 9.86 -8.56 -6.32
CA VAL A 167 9.16 -9.73 -5.80
C VAL A 167 9.84 -10.24 -4.52
N GLY A 168 9.05 -10.69 -3.54
CA GLY A 168 9.58 -11.28 -2.30
C GLY A 168 10.21 -10.28 -1.33
N ASN A 169 10.07 -8.97 -1.57
CA ASN A 169 10.61 -7.96 -0.67
C ASN A 169 9.84 -7.90 0.66
N VAL A 170 10.57 -7.67 1.74
CA VAL A 170 10.04 -7.44 3.08
C VAL A 170 10.45 -6.03 3.51
N VAL A 171 9.47 -5.27 4.00
CA VAL A 171 9.65 -3.96 4.64
C VAL A 171 9.28 -4.15 6.11
N ASP A 172 10.23 -3.95 7.02
CA ASP A 172 10.13 -4.37 8.42
C ASP A 172 10.80 -3.35 9.34
N ASP A 173 10.10 -2.78 10.32
CA ASP A 173 10.66 -1.74 11.22
C ASP A 173 11.27 -0.57 10.43
N VAL A 174 10.50 -0.03 9.47
CA VAL A 174 10.90 1.18 8.73
C VAL A 174 10.05 2.39 9.11
N LYS A 175 10.58 3.57 8.82
CA LYS A 175 9.85 4.83 8.93
C LYS A 175 9.68 5.48 7.56
N VAL A 176 8.47 5.87 7.22
CA VAL A 176 8.17 6.73 6.07
C VAL A 176 7.54 8.03 6.59
N ASP A 177 8.27 9.13 6.51
CA ASP A 177 7.88 10.41 7.13
C ASP A 177 7.77 11.51 6.06
N GLY A 178 6.55 12.00 5.83
CA GLY A 178 6.24 12.95 4.76
C GLY A 178 5.94 12.31 3.40
N GLY A 179 6.11 10.99 3.29
CA GLY A 179 6.00 10.23 2.05
C GLY A 179 4.97 9.10 2.06
N GLY A 180 5.09 8.21 1.07
CA GLY A 180 4.24 7.02 0.92
C GLY A 180 4.98 5.84 0.30
N LEU A 181 4.46 4.63 0.57
CA LEU A 181 4.93 3.37 -0.01
C LEU A 181 3.95 2.86 -1.08
N PHE A 182 4.48 2.61 -2.27
CA PHE A 182 3.72 2.16 -3.43
C PHE A 182 4.13 0.74 -3.79
N VAL A 183 3.27 -0.22 -3.48
CA VAL A 183 3.45 -1.63 -3.80
C VAL A 183 2.85 -1.92 -5.18
N ARG A 184 3.72 -2.31 -6.12
CA ARG A 184 3.43 -2.63 -7.53
C ARG A 184 4.09 -3.94 -7.95
N SER A 185 4.17 -4.87 -6.99
CA SER A 185 4.85 -6.15 -7.13
C SER A 185 4.12 -7.22 -6.32
N SER A 186 4.61 -8.46 -6.38
CA SER A 186 3.98 -9.60 -5.73
C SER A 186 4.84 -10.16 -4.60
N ASP A 187 4.21 -10.93 -3.72
CA ASP A 187 4.87 -11.61 -2.60
C ASP A 187 5.56 -10.61 -1.67
N ILE A 188 4.87 -9.51 -1.36
CA ILE A 188 5.38 -8.39 -0.57
C ILE A 188 4.86 -8.49 0.85
N THR A 189 5.74 -8.28 1.82
CA THR A 189 5.35 -8.09 3.22
C THR A 189 5.76 -6.70 3.69
N VAL A 190 4.83 -5.97 4.30
CA VAL A 190 5.06 -4.69 4.96
C VAL A 190 4.61 -4.84 6.40
N LYS A 191 5.54 -4.79 7.36
CA LYS A 191 5.21 -5.03 8.76
C LYS A 191 5.96 -4.15 9.74
N ASP A 192 5.35 -4.02 10.92
CA ASP A 192 5.96 -3.40 12.10
C ASP A 192 6.55 -2.00 11.81
N SER A 193 5.96 -1.27 10.86
CA SER A 193 6.51 -0.02 10.32
C SER A 193 5.61 1.18 10.60
N GLU A 194 6.20 2.38 10.55
CA GLU A 194 5.53 3.65 10.79
C GLU A 194 5.47 4.49 9.51
N PHE A 195 4.28 4.95 9.13
CA PHE A 195 4.00 5.81 7.98
C PHE A 195 3.28 7.05 8.47
N MET A 196 3.85 8.24 8.28
CA MET A 196 3.34 9.46 8.92
C MET A 196 3.54 10.74 8.11
N ASN A 197 2.74 11.75 8.44
CA ASN A 197 2.89 13.14 8.00
C ASN A 197 2.86 13.38 6.48
N GLY A 198 2.33 12.44 5.69
CA GLY A 198 2.18 12.65 4.26
C GLY A 198 1.19 13.76 3.93
N SER A 199 1.35 14.35 2.75
CA SER A 199 0.43 15.36 2.24
C SER A 199 0.14 15.06 0.77
N SER A 200 -1.14 14.79 0.48
CA SER A 200 -1.65 14.46 -0.86
C SER A 200 -0.95 13.28 -1.50
N ILE A 201 -0.83 12.25 -0.67
CA ILE A 201 -0.18 10.98 -0.96
C ILE A 201 -0.78 9.97 0.02
N ASP A 202 -0.87 8.71 -0.38
CA ASP A 202 -1.30 7.67 0.53
C ASP A 202 -0.13 7.16 1.37
N GLY A 203 -0.41 6.67 2.57
CA GLY A 203 0.62 6.04 3.40
C GLY A 203 1.13 4.75 2.79
N ILE A 204 0.23 3.82 2.51
CA ILE A 204 0.51 2.58 1.78
C ILE A 204 -0.49 2.42 0.65
N GLN A 205 0.00 2.26 -0.58
CA GLN A 205 -0.83 2.06 -1.76
C GLN A 205 -0.48 0.75 -2.46
N VAL A 206 -1.41 -0.20 -2.48
CA VAL A 206 -1.28 -1.50 -3.15
C VAL A 206 -2.05 -1.48 -4.47
N GLY A 207 -1.33 -1.67 -5.57
CA GLY A 207 -1.88 -1.60 -6.91
C GLY A 207 -1.28 -2.65 -7.82
N LEU A 208 -2.07 -3.30 -8.67
CA LEU A 208 -1.57 -4.26 -9.66
C LEU A 208 -0.65 -5.34 -9.03
N SER A 209 -0.99 -5.78 -7.82
CA SER A 209 -0.15 -6.63 -6.97
C SER A 209 -0.87 -7.93 -6.63
N ASN A 210 -0.11 -8.98 -6.28
CA ASN A 210 -0.66 -10.25 -5.81
C ASN A 210 0.10 -10.76 -4.59
N ASN A 211 -0.61 -11.33 -3.61
CA ASN A 211 -0.03 -11.89 -2.39
C ASN A 211 0.75 -10.82 -1.61
N VAL A 212 0.01 -9.87 -1.02
CA VAL A 212 0.58 -8.78 -0.23
C VAL A 212 0.08 -8.88 1.21
N LEU A 213 1.00 -8.85 2.17
CA LEU A 213 0.71 -8.77 3.59
C LEU A 213 1.08 -7.39 4.13
N ILE A 214 0.12 -6.72 4.77
CA ILE A 214 0.30 -5.47 5.52
C ILE A 214 -0.07 -5.76 6.97
N GLU A 215 0.92 -5.85 7.86
CA GLU A 215 0.74 -6.33 9.23
C GLU A 215 1.36 -5.43 10.31
N GLY A 216 0.62 -5.13 11.38
CA GLY A 216 1.24 -4.50 12.56
C GLY A 216 1.73 -3.07 12.36
N ASN A 217 1.36 -2.40 11.26
CA ASN A 217 1.86 -1.06 10.93
C ASN A 217 1.05 0.03 11.65
N SER A 218 1.70 1.18 11.85
CA SER A 218 1.06 2.44 12.23
C SER A 218 1.05 3.38 11.03
N VAL A 219 -0.12 3.86 10.62
CA VAL A 219 -0.26 4.81 9.51
C VAL A 219 -1.12 5.99 9.94
N HIS A 220 -0.56 7.20 9.97
CA HIS A 220 -1.26 8.33 10.56
C HIS A 220 -0.89 9.73 10.05
N ASP A 221 -1.80 10.67 10.29
CA ASP A 221 -1.60 12.11 10.10
C ASP A 221 -1.31 12.52 8.65
N TYR A 222 -2.00 11.87 7.70
CA TYR A 222 -1.96 12.21 6.28
C TYR A 222 -2.97 13.32 5.96
N ASN A 223 -2.50 14.44 5.39
CA ASN A 223 -3.31 15.62 5.13
C ASN A 223 -3.43 15.96 3.63
N GLN A 224 -4.12 17.07 3.31
CA GLN A 224 -4.33 17.58 1.95
C GLN A 224 -3.76 19.01 1.78
N ASP A 225 -2.73 19.38 2.55
CA ASP A 225 -2.14 20.73 2.48
C ASP A 225 -1.50 21.00 1.09
N LYS A 226 -1.10 19.95 0.35
CA LYS A 226 -0.72 20.06 -1.06
C LYS A 226 -1.95 19.98 -1.96
N ASN A 227 -2.24 21.03 -2.72
CA ASN A 227 -3.37 21.03 -3.64
C ASN A 227 -2.97 20.53 -5.04
N ASP A 228 -2.83 19.22 -5.19
CA ASP A 228 -2.46 18.54 -6.44
C ASP A 228 -3.56 17.60 -6.98
N ASN A 229 -4.77 17.64 -6.38
CA ASN A 229 -5.90 16.75 -6.64
C ASN A 229 -5.63 15.26 -6.38
N ILE A 230 -4.59 14.91 -5.62
CA ILE A 230 -4.32 13.55 -5.17
C ILE A 230 -4.89 13.40 -3.76
N HIS A 231 -5.74 12.42 -3.52
CA HIS A 231 -6.26 12.18 -2.18
C HIS A 231 -5.16 11.64 -1.25
N ALA A 232 -5.37 11.77 0.06
CA ALA A 232 -4.48 11.21 1.08
C ALA A 232 -5.25 10.23 1.97
N ASP A 233 -4.99 8.94 1.75
CA ASP A 233 -5.53 7.82 2.52
C ASP A 233 -4.43 7.17 3.38
N CYS A 234 -4.80 6.48 4.48
CA CYS A 234 -3.79 5.70 5.19
C CYS A 234 -3.39 4.49 4.33
N ILE A 235 -4.37 3.68 3.93
CA ILE A 235 -4.17 2.54 3.03
C ILE A 235 -5.17 2.59 1.87
N GLN A 236 -4.65 2.48 0.65
CA GLN A 236 -5.44 2.26 -0.56
C GLN A 236 -5.09 0.93 -1.22
N VAL A 237 -6.12 0.17 -1.63
CA VAL A 237 -5.98 -1.03 -2.46
C VAL A 237 -6.80 -0.87 -3.75
N PHE A 238 -6.17 -1.16 -4.89
CA PHE A 238 -6.86 -1.24 -6.18
C PHE A 238 -6.24 -2.33 -7.07
N ASP A 239 -7.04 -2.89 -7.97
CA ASP A 239 -6.59 -3.85 -9.00
C ASP A 239 -5.62 -4.93 -8.52
N SER A 240 -5.89 -5.54 -7.35
CA SER A 240 -4.96 -6.43 -6.67
C SER A 240 -5.66 -7.68 -6.15
N SER A 241 -4.90 -8.75 -5.98
CA SER A 241 -5.42 -10.04 -5.52
C SER A 241 -4.68 -10.57 -4.30
N ASN A 242 -5.36 -11.34 -3.44
CA ASN A 242 -4.76 -11.99 -2.27
C ASN A 242 -4.01 -11.00 -1.37
N VAL A 243 -4.72 -9.94 -0.95
CA VAL A 243 -4.16 -8.92 -0.05
C VAL A 243 -4.69 -9.18 1.35
N THR A 244 -3.79 -9.18 2.34
CA THR A 244 -4.15 -9.27 3.77
C THR A 244 -3.69 -8.03 4.50
N ILE A 245 -4.60 -7.37 5.20
CA ILE A 245 -4.35 -6.20 6.03
C ILE A 245 -4.75 -6.57 7.46
N ARG A 246 -3.80 -6.75 8.36
CA ARG A 246 -4.11 -7.18 9.73
C ARG A 246 -3.31 -6.53 10.84
N GLY A 247 -3.92 -6.34 12.00
CA GLY A 247 -3.20 -5.84 13.18
C GLY A 247 -2.69 -4.39 13.06
N ASN A 248 -3.18 -3.61 12.09
CA ASN A 248 -2.70 -2.25 11.84
C ASN A 248 -3.46 -1.21 12.67
N ARG A 249 -2.82 -0.06 12.89
CA ARG A 249 -3.39 1.12 13.53
C ARG A 249 -3.40 2.27 12.53
N LEU A 250 -4.59 2.67 12.07
CA LEU A 250 -4.79 3.71 11.06
C LEU A 250 -5.56 4.88 11.69
N LYS A 251 -5.07 6.12 11.58
CA LYS A 251 -5.79 7.29 12.13
C LYS A 251 -5.45 8.60 11.43
N ASN A 252 -6.36 9.58 11.50
CA ASN A 252 -6.12 10.96 11.04
C ASN A 252 -5.64 11.07 9.58
N CYS A 253 -6.14 10.22 8.68
CA CYS A 253 -5.92 10.39 7.25
C CYS A 253 -7.07 11.19 6.62
N TYR A 254 -6.72 12.17 5.79
CA TYR A 254 -7.62 13.21 5.31
C TYR A 254 -8.87 12.67 4.63
N ASN A 255 -8.70 11.70 3.72
CA ASN A 255 -9.78 11.13 2.93
C ASN A 255 -10.35 9.87 3.58
N THR A 256 -9.53 8.83 3.77
CA THR A 256 -9.98 7.55 4.35
C THR A 256 -8.88 6.85 5.15
N GLY A 257 -9.26 6.15 6.23
CA GLY A 257 -8.38 5.17 6.88
C GLY A 257 -8.02 4.01 5.94
N LEU A 258 -9.03 3.26 5.49
CA LEU A 258 -8.88 2.21 4.48
C LEU A 258 -9.84 2.40 3.30
N ILE A 259 -9.32 2.51 2.08
CA ILE A 259 -10.13 2.58 0.86
C ILE A 259 -9.80 1.45 -0.11
N ILE A 260 -10.84 0.92 -0.74
CA ILE A 260 -10.74 0.13 -1.97
C ILE A 260 -11.34 0.92 -3.12
N SER A 261 -10.68 0.91 -4.27
CA SER A 261 -11.13 1.71 -5.41
C SER A 261 -10.84 1.04 -6.75
N VAL A 262 -11.48 1.55 -7.80
CA VAL A 262 -11.11 1.26 -9.18
C VAL A 262 -9.67 1.71 -9.46
N GLY A 263 -8.91 0.86 -10.14
CA GLY A 263 -7.68 1.26 -10.82
C GLY A 263 -7.88 1.34 -12.34
N ALA A 264 -7.07 0.60 -13.08
CA ALA A 264 -7.24 0.26 -14.48
C ALA A 264 -8.41 -0.71 -14.77
N GLY A 265 -9.18 -1.12 -13.75
CA GLY A 265 -10.40 -1.91 -13.91
C GLY A 265 -10.15 -3.42 -13.95
N LYS A 266 -9.10 -3.89 -13.28
CA LYS A 266 -8.83 -5.32 -13.10
C LYS A 266 -9.61 -5.92 -11.94
N GLY A 267 -10.09 -5.09 -11.03
CA GLY A 267 -10.88 -5.52 -9.88
C GLY A 267 -10.03 -6.00 -8.71
N ILE A 268 -10.70 -6.31 -7.60
CA ILE A 268 -10.05 -6.72 -6.36
C ILE A 268 -10.53 -8.12 -6.01
N HIS A 269 -9.62 -9.06 -5.78
CA HIS A 269 -9.99 -10.46 -5.54
C HIS A 269 -9.33 -10.97 -4.27
N THR A 270 -10.11 -11.49 -3.32
CA THR A 270 -9.59 -12.02 -2.06
C THR A 270 -8.82 -10.94 -1.28
N LEU A 271 -9.57 -10.03 -0.66
CA LEU A 271 -9.03 -9.03 0.26
C LEU A 271 -9.48 -9.37 1.68
N THR A 272 -8.53 -9.61 2.58
CA THR A 272 -8.78 -9.89 4.00
C THR A 272 -8.35 -8.70 4.84
N VAL A 273 -9.25 -8.19 5.68
CA VAL A 273 -9.03 -7.06 6.60
C VAL A 273 -9.41 -7.51 8.00
N GLU A 274 -8.42 -7.71 8.87
CA GLU A 274 -8.64 -8.34 10.19
C GLU A 274 -7.92 -7.65 11.35
N SER A 275 -8.59 -7.54 12.50
CA SER A 275 -7.92 -7.10 13.74
C SER A 275 -7.24 -5.73 13.66
N ASN A 276 -7.79 -4.81 12.87
CA ASN A 276 -7.26 -3.45 12.73
C ASN A 276 -8.01 -2.45 13.61
N PHE A 277 -7.30 -1.43 14.09
CA PHE A 277 -7.88 -0.17 14.57
C PHE A 277 -7.88 0.82 13.43
N ILE A 278 -9.06 1.27 13.02
CA ILE A 278 -9.23 2.13 11.85
C ILE A 278 -10.07 3.34 12.23
N GLN A 279 -9.41 4.49 12.35
CA GLN A 279 -10.05 5.76 12.65
C GLN A 279 -10.08 6.66 11.43
N GLY A 280 -11.18 7.40 11.29
CA GLY A 280 -11.19 8.61 10.48
C GLY A 280 -10.45 9.75 11.19
N CYS A 281 -10.89 10.99 10.94
CA CYS A 281 -10.35 12.17 11.58
C CYS A 281 -10.90 12.33 13.01
N ILE A 282 -10.02 12.36 14.01
CA ILE A 282 -10.43 12.68 15.40
C ILE A 282 -10.94 14.12 15.46
N VAL A 283 -10.18 15.06 14.88
CA VAL A 283 -10.56 16.47 14.74
C VAL A 283 -10.77 16.78 13.27
N VAL A 284 -12.00 17.15 12.92
CA VAL A 284 -12.36 17.57 11.55
C VAL A 284 -11.90 19.00 11.32
N GLY A 285 -11.13 19.22 10.26
CA GLY A 285 -10.62 20.54 9.89
C GLY A 285 -9.94 20.55 8.53
N PRO A 286 -9.27 21.65 8.15
CA PRO A 286 -8.62 21.77 6.84
C PRO A 286 -7.58 20.68 6.55
N ARG A 287 -6.92 20.17 7.60
CA ARG A 287 -5.90 19.12 7.51
C ARG A 287 -6.44 17.69 7.58
N CYS A 288 -7.71 17.54 7.94
CA CYS A 288 -8.37 16.24 8.04
C CYS A 288 -9.87 16.43 7.78
N GLY A 289 -10.30 16.17 6.54
CA GLY A 289 -11.62 16.54 6.02
C GLY A 289 -12.83 15.78 6.61
N GLY A 290 -12.66 15.13 7.76
CA GLY A 290 -13.68 14.26 8.36
C GLY A 290 -13.79 12.92 7.65
N GLY A 291 -12.67 12.46 7.09
CA GLY A 291 -12.54 11.27 6.28
C GLY A 291 -13.26 10.02 6.80
N SER A 292 -13.57 9.10 5.89
CA SER A 292 -14.21 7.83 6.25
C SER A 292 -13.21 6.97 7.05
N SER A 293 -13.69 6.16 8.00
CA SER A 293 -12.83 5.14 8.59
C SER A 293 -12.56 4.06 7.55
N ALA A 294 -13.59 3.63 6.81
CA ALA A 294 -13.43 2.74 5.67
C ALA A 294 -14.37 3.06 4.50
N ALA A 295 -13.84 2.97 3.28
CA ALA A 295 -14.56 3.09 2.02
C ALA A 295 -14.45 1.78 1.22
N LEU A 296 -15.43 0.90 1.43
CA LEU A 296 -15.52 -0.47 0.91
C LEU A 296 -16.64 -0.60 -0.14
N GLN A 297 -16.59 0.27 -1.15
CA GLN A 297 -17.67 0.44 -2.14
C GLN A 297 -17.30 -0.03 -3.55
N GLU A 298 -16.14 -0.64 -3.75
CA GLU A 298 -15.71 -1.10 -5.07
C GLU A 298 -16.53 -2.30 -5.52
N LYS A 299 -17.36 -2.11 -6.54
CA LYS A 299 -18.32 -3.13 -7.02
C LYS A 299 -17.65 -4.31 -7.71
N SER A 300 -16.44 -4.12 -8.24
CA SER A 300 -15.67 -5.18 -8.87
C SER A 300 -14.94 -6.07 -7.85
N ALA A 301 -14.98 -5.74 -6.56
CA ALA A 301 -14.37 -6.56 -5.52
C ALA A 301 -15.11 -7.91 -5.37
N THR A 302 -14.37 -9.00 -5.18
CA THR A 302 -14.90 -10.31 -4.81
C THR A 302 -14.15 -10.87 -3.62
N ASP A 303 -14.83 -11.68 -2.81
CA ASP A 303 -14.23 -12.39 -1.67
C ASP A 303 -13.55 -11.42 -0.68
N LEU A 304 -14.24 -10.31 -0.41
CA LEU A 304 -13.84 -9.33 0.60
C LEU A 304 -14.21 -9.86 1.98
N VAL A 305 -13.23 -10.09 2.84
CA VAL A 305 -13.40 -10.47 4.24
C VAL A 305 -12.99 -9.30 5.13
N VAL A 306 -13.93 -8.79 5.92
CA VAL A 306 -13.71 -7.72 6.89
C VAL A 306 -14.19 -8.22 8.24
N ARG A 307 -13.26 -8.62 9.10
CA ARG A 307 -13.61 -9.36 10.31
C ARG A 307 -12.82 -8.91 11.53
N GLY A 308 -13.49 -8.73 12.67
CA GLY A 308 -12.78 -8.41 13.91
C GLY A 308 -12.07 -7.05 13.86
N ASN A 309 -12.59 -6.04 13.17
CA ASN A 309 -11.99 -4.70 13.15
C ASN A 309 -12.74 -3.73 14.06
N THR A 310 -12.04 -2.69 14.55
CA THR A 310 -12.66 -1.59 15.29
C THR A 310 -12.57 -0.30 14.45
N PHE A 311 -13.72 0.24 14.04
CA PHE A 311 -13.84 1.46 13.26
C PHE A 311 -14.39 2.61 14.11
N ALA A 312 -13.69 3.74 14.19
CA ALA A 312 -14.14 4.91 14.95
C ALA A 312 -13.91 6.24 14.19
N ASN A 313 -14.51 7.33 14.69
CA ASN A 313 -14.28 8.71 14.20
C ASN A 313 -14.43 8.92 12.68
N GLY A 314 -15.27 8.12 12.03
CA GLY A 314 -15.45 8.18 10.58
C GLY A 314 -16.50 7.17 10.13
N SER A 315 -17.03 7.38 8.92
CA SER A 315 -18.03 6.46 8.37
C SER A 315 -17.39 5.19 7.82
N VAL A 316 -18.03 4.05 8.07
CA VAL A 316 -17.87 2.84 7.27
C VAL A 316 -18.91 2.86 6.15
N ARG A 317 -18.39 2.83 4.93
CA ARG A 317 -19.15 2.74 3.68
C ARG A 317 -18.97 1.35 3.11
N LEU A 318 -20.04 0.58 2.99
CA LEU A 318 -20.00 -0.80 2.50
C LEU A 318 -21.03 -1.00 1.38
N VAL A 319 -20.69 -1.81 0.40
CA VAL A 319 -21.63 -2.32 -0.62
C VAL A 319 -21.55 -3.85 -0.64
N GLN A 320 -22.67 -4.53 -0.87
CA GLN A 320 -22.67 -5.97 -1.11
C GLN A 320 -21.86 -6.30 -2.36
N THR A 321 -20.92 -7.24 -2.22
CA THR A 321 -20.20 -7.86 -3.33
C THR A 321 -20.25 -9.39 -3.25
N PRO A 322 -19.94 -10.13 -4.32
CA PRO A 322 -19.85 -11.59 -4.27
C PRO A 322 -18.80 -12.04 -3.25
N GLY A 323 -19.17 -12.96 -2.37
CA GLY A 323 -18.25 -13.51 -1.36
C GLY A 323 -17.96 -12.59 -0.17
N LEU A 324 -18.62 -11.42 -0.06
CA LEU A 324 -18.43 -10.51 1.07
C LEU A 324 -18.74 -11.19 2.41
N VAL A 325 -17.79 -11.10 3.33
CA VAL A 325 -17.95 -11.39 4.76
C VAL A 325 -17.66 -10.11 5.53
N PHE A 326 -18.66 -9.60 6.27
CA PHE A 326 -18.47 -8.49 7.20
C PHE A 326 -18.98 -8.94 8.57
N ASP A 327 -18.06 -9.30 9.47
CA ASP A 327 -18.40 -10.08 10.65
C ASP A 327 -17.60 -9.64 11.89
N ARG A 328 -18.22 -9.60 13.07
CA ARG A 328 -17.52 -9.31 14.34
C ARG A 328 -16.76 -7.98 14.36
N ASN A 329 -17.26 -6.95 13.70
CA ASN A 329 -16.64 -5.63 13.74
C ASN A 329 -17.32 -4.73 14.79
N ILE A 330 -16.58 -3.75 15.34
CA ILE A 330 -17.17 -2.58 15.99
C ILE A 330 -17.20 -1.46 14.96
N VAL A 331 -18.38 -0.92 14.69
CA VAL A 331 -18.62 0.12 13.69
C VAL A 331 -19.18 1.35 14.37
N GLY A 332 -18.32 2.35 14.57
CA GLY A 332 -18.71 3.62 15.19
C GLY A 332 -19.79 4.36 14.40
N TYR A 333 -19.71 4.37 13.07
CA TYR A 333 -20.76 4.96 12.25
C TYR A 333 -20.88 4.24 10.91
N ILE A 334 -22.09 3.78 10.58
CA ILE A 334 -22.37 3.21 9.27
C ILE A 334 -23.19 4.15 8.39
N SER A 335 -22.74 4.36 7.16
CA SER A 335 -23.45 5.22 6.20
C SER A 335 -24.38 4.47 5.25
N SER A 336 -24.20 3.16 5.08
CA SER A 336 -25.01 2.30 4.20
C SER A 336 -26.08 1.57 5.02
N CYS A 337 -27.37 1.82 4.73
CA CYS A 337 -28.49 1.31 5.52
C CYS A 337 -28.71 -0.21 5.35
N ASP A 338 -28.25 -0.76 4.24
CA ASP A 338 -28.43 -2.13 3.76
C ASP A 338 -27.11 -2.93 3.80
N ALA A 339 -26.12 -2.42 4.53
CA ALA A 339 -24.83 -3.07 4.68
C ALA A 339 -25.01 -4.50 5.23
N PRO A 340 -24.58 -5.53 4.49
CA PRO A 340 -24.63 -6.90 4.99
C PRO A 340 -23.61 -7.05 6.12
N MET A 341 -24.06 -7.46 7.30
CA MET A 341 -23.16 -7.74 8.42
C MET A 341 -23.75 -8.73 9.42
N THR A 342 -22.87 -9.45 10.09
CA THR A 342 -23.21 -10.40 11.16
C THR A 342 -22.36 -10.14 12.38
N ASN A 343 -22.86 -10.55 13.55
CA ASN A 343 -22.09 -10.62 14.79
C ASN A 343 -21.36 -9.33 15.18
N SER A 344 -21.84 -8.15 14.75
CA SER A 344 -21.12 -6.88 14.85
C SER A 344 -21.80 -5.90 15.81
N ILE A 345 -21.03 -4.94 16.32
CA ILE A 345 -21.52 -3.83 17.13
C ILE A 345 -21.61 -2.58 16.26
N ILE A 346 -22.74 -1.88 16.32
CA ILE A 346 -23.01 -0.68 15.54
C ILE A 346 -23.39 0.43 16.51
N GLU A 347 -22.56 1.47 16.62
CA GLU A 347 -22.84 2.56 17.56
C GLU A 347 -23.84 3.56 16.98
N PHE A 348 -23.61 3.98 15.74
CA PHE A 348 -24.42 5.00 15.05
C PHE A 348 -24.64 4.67 13.57
N TRP A 349 -25.64 5.31 12.97
CA TRP A 349 -25.93 5.23 11.54
C TRP A 349 -26.51 6.55 11.02
N ASN A 350 -26.62 6.67 9.70
CA ASN A 350 -27.20 7.85 9.07
C ASN A 350 -28.73 7.92 9.25
N THR A 351 -29.20 8.53 10.35
CA THR A 351 -30.64 8.64 10.66
C THR A 351 -31.45 9.52 9.70
N LYS A 352 -30.78 10.32 8.85
CA LYS A 352 -31.46 11.14 7.84
C LYS A 352 -31.80 10.34 6.58
N MET A 353 -30.96 9.37 6.23
CA MET A 353 -31.15 8.52 5.05
C MET A 353 -31.71 7.14 5.39
N CYS A 354 -31.49 6.69 6.63
CA CYS A 354 -31.90 5.38 7.13
C CYS A 354 -32.86 5.54 8.30
N GLY A 355 -33.91 4.72 8.34
CA GLY A 355 -34.46 4.29 9.63
C GLY A 355 -33.43 3.47 10.42
N THR A 356 -33.81 2.87 11.54
CA THR A 356 -32.95 1.88 12.20
C THR A 356 -32.62 0.76 11.20
N PRO A 357 -31.33 0.52 10.86
CA PRO A 357 -30.97 -0.51 9.90
C PRO A 357 -31.47 -1.87 10.37
N ALA A 358 -32.08 -2.65 9.46
CA ALA A 358 -32.66 -3.95 9.80
C ALA A 358 -31.63 -4.93 10.40
N VAL A 359 -30.34 -4.70 10.12
CA VAL A 359 -29.23 -5.52 10.62
C VAL A 359 -28.95 -5.35 12.12
N VAL A 360 -29.29 -4.21 12.73
CA VAL A 360 -28.86 -3.84 14.10
C VAL A 360 -29.29 -4.83 15.20
N SER A 361 -30.38 -5.56 14.99
CA SER A 361 -30.95 -6.50 15.98
C SER A 361 -31.12 -7.91 15.43
N ARG A 362 -30.34 -8.28 14.41
CA ARG A 362 -30.40 -9.59 13.74
C ARG A 362 -29.01 -10.17 13.60
N ASP A 363 -28.95 -11.49 13.38
CA ASP A 363 -27.72 -12.20 12.97
C ASP A 363 -26.52 -11.94 13.90
N GLY A 364 -26.80 -11.83 15.21
CA GLY A 364 -25.81 -11.59 16.27
C GLY A 364 -25.36 -10.14 16.43
N ASN A 365 -25.85 -9.21 15.60
CA ASN A 365 -25.53 -7.79 15.70
C ASN A 365 -26.19 -7.13 16.92
N ARG A 366 -25.58 -6.03 17.38
CA ARG A 366 -26.08 -5.22 18.49
C ARG A 366 -25.87 -3.72 18.22
N ALA A 367 -26.81 -2.88 18.69
CA ALA A 367 -26.56 -1.45 18.86
C ALA A 367 -26.17 -1.14 20.30
N VAL A 368 -24.91 -0.78 20.51
CA VAL A 368 -24.37 -0.35 21.80
C VAL A 368 -23.24 0.64 21.54
N LYS A 369 -23.12 1.66 22.38
CA LYS A 369 -21.98 2.57 22.37
C LYS A 369 -20.78 1.92 23.05
N VAL A 370 -19.60 2.01 22.47
CA VAL A 370 -18.36 1.47 23.05
C VAL A 370 -17.51 2.64 23.53
N ALA A 371 -17.03 2.56 24.77
CA ALA A 371 -16.00 3.47 25.26
C ALA A 371 -14.63 2.82 25.02
N PHE A 372 -13.66 3.60 24.55
CA PHE A 372 -12.30 3.12 24.31
C PHE A 372 -11.33 3.62 25.39
N GLN A 373 -10.21 2.91 25.56
CA GLN A 373 -9.17 3.26 26.53
C GLN A 373 -8.59 4.66 26.26
N ASP A 374 -8.17 4.93 25.03
CA ASP A 374 -7.68 6.26 24.61
C ASP A 374 -7.97 6.47 23.11
N GLN A 375 -9.20 6.90 22.82
CA GLN A 375 -9.64 7.13 21.44
C GLN A 375 -8.84 8.23 20.73
N ASP A 376 -8.33 9.23 21.46
CA ASP A 376 -7.59 10.34 20.88
C ASP A 376 -6.14 9.93 20.53
N ALA A 377 -5.53 9.06 21.33
CA ALA A 377 -4.25 8.44 20.99
C ALA A 377 -4.39 7.34 19.92
N GLY A 378 -5.61 6.88 19.66
CA GLY A 378 -5.94 5.78 18.74
C GLY A 378 -5.80 4.39 19.33
N ASP A 379 -5.83 4.29 20.66
CA ASP A 379 -6.04 3.04 21.37
C ASP A 379 -7.55 2.75 21.45
N LEU A 380 -8.02 1.95 20.49
CA LEU A 380 -9.42 1.53 20.39
C LEU A 380 -9.72 0.23 21.14
N ARG A 381 -8.89 -0.15 22.13
CA ARG A 381 -9.26 -1.22 23.06
C ARG A 381 -10.51 -0.78 23.84
N PRO A 382 -11.48 -1.67 24.07
CA PRO A 382 -12.65 -1.32 24.86
C PRO A 382 -12.24 -1.04 26.31
N ALA A 383 -12.78 0.04 26.88
CA ALA A 383 -12.63 0.36 28.30
C ALA A 383 -13.45 -0.60 29.20
N ASP A 384 -14.51 -1.20 28.63
CA ASP A 384 -15.34 -2.21 29.29
C ASP A 384 -15.55 -3.41 28.36
N ALA A 385 -14.92 -4.52 28.72
CA ALA A 385 -15.01 -5.81 28.06
C ALA A 385 -16.44 -6.30 27.78
N SER A 386 -17.41 -5.95 28.63
CA SER A 386 -18.80 -6.40 28.49
C SER A 386 -19.51 -5.74 27.30
N THR A 387 -19.05 -4.55 26.89
CA THR A 387 -19.64 -3.80 25.78
C THR A 387 -19.35 -4.44 24.43
N VAL A 388 -18.26 -5.22 24.32
CA VAL A 388 -17.84 -5.86 23.07
C VAL A 388 -18.30 -7.30 22.90
N ARG A 389 -18.99 -7.86 23.90
CA ARG A 389 -19.53 -9.22 23.82
C ARG A 389 -20.66 -9.31 22.83
N ILE A 390 -20.83 -10.44 22.18
CA ILE A 390 -21.93 -10.72 21.24
C ILE A 390 -22.50 -12.11 21.52
N SER A 391 -23.62 -12.45 20.89
CA SER A 391 -24.15 -13.82 20.86
C SER A 391 -24.03 -14.35 19.44
N PRO A 392 -22.87 -14.96 19.09
CA PRO A 392 -22.57 -15.29 17.71
C PRO A 392 -23.65 -16.15 17.06
N GLN A 393 -23.96 -15.85 15.81
CA GLN A 393 -24.85 -16.60 14.94
C GLN A 393 -24.08 -17.11 13.72
N GLY A 394 -24.56 -18.21 13.15
CA GLY A 394 -23.95 -18.85 11.97
C GLY A 394 -22.72 -19.70 12.28
N THR A 395 -21.96 -20.05 11.24
CA THR A 395 -20.84 -20.99 11.31
C THR A 395 -19.47 -20.32 11.21
N LEU A 396 -19.42 -19.00 10.97
CA LEU A 396 -18.17 -18.27 10.88
C LEU A 396 -17.51 -18.15 12.27
N GLY A 397 -16.26 -18.59 12.36
CA GLY A 397 -15.43 -18.42 13.55
C GLY A 397 -14.83 -17.01 13.67
N PRO A 398 -14.24 -16.68 14.82
CA PRO A 398 -13.52 -15.41 15.01
C PRO A 398 -12.26 -15.34 14.11
N VAL A 399 -11.65 -14.16 14.05
CA VAL A 399 -10.25 -14.00 13.60
C VAL A 399 -9.32 -14.87 14.46
N ALA A 400 -8.15 -15.24 13.94
CA ALA A 400 -7.22 -16.09 14.69
C ALA A 400 -6.64 -15.36 15.91
N THR A 401 -6.20 -14.12 15.71
CA THR A 401 -5.59 -13.28 16.75
C THR A 401 -6.13 -11.86 16.73
N ASP A 402 -6.09 -11.19 17.88
CA ASP A 402 -6.40 -9.77 18.04
C ASP A 402 -5.22 -8.87 17.58
N ILE A 403 -5.36 -7.56 17.77
CA ILE A 403 -4.37 -6.55 17.37
C ILE A 403 -3.03 -6.66 18.11
N ASP A 404 -3.00 -7.38 19.23
CA ASP A 404 -1.80 -7.60 20.05
C ASP A 404 -1.27 -9.03 19.91
N GLY A 405 -1.85 -9.84 19.00
CA GLY A 405 -1.42 -11.20 18.71
C GLY A 405 -2.02 -12.27 19.63
N HIS A 406 -2.97 -11.92 20.51
CA HIS A 406 -3.63 -12.89 21.40
C HIS A 406 -4.77 -13.62 20.68
N PRO A 407 -5.08 -14.88 21.01
CA PRO A 407 -6.25 -15.58 20.45
C PRO A 407 -7.55 -14.81 20.67
N MET A 408 -8.35 -14.62 19.61
CA MET A 408 -9.63 -13.90 19.72
C MET A 408 -10.77 -14.80 20.21
N PRO A 409 -11.49 -14.42 21.29
CA PRO A 409 -12.68 -15.15 21.72
C PRO A 409 -13.80 -15.15 20.66
N ALA A 410 -14.54 -16.25 20.56
CA ALA A 410 -15.59 -16.40 19.55
C ALA A 410 -16.77 -15.43 19.72
N ASP A 411 -16.97 -14.93 20.94
CA ASP A 411 -18.06 -14.06 21.39
C ASP A 411 -17.65 -12.59 21.53
N VAL A 412 -16.58 -12.16 20.87
CA VAL A 412 -16.09 -10.78 20.86
C VAL A 412 -16.21 -10.19 19.46
N ALA A 413 -16.67 -8.94 19.39
CA ALA A 413 -16.55 -8.09 18.21
C ALA A 413 -15.46 -7.03 18.42
N GLY A 414 -14.81 -6.61 17.34
CA GLY A 414 -13.72 -5.64 17.37
C GLY A 414 -12.33 -6.30 17.29
N ALA A 415 -11.32 -5.44 17.26
CA ALA A 415 -9.93 -5.84 17.01
C ALA A 415 -9.12 -6.21 18.24
N ALA A 416 -9.64 -6.00 19.44
CA ALA A 416 -8.93 -6.30 20.68
C ALA A 416 -9.73 -7.30 21.52
N ALA A 417 -9.05 -8.33 22.03
CA ALA A 417 -9.61 -9.13 23.09
C ALA A 417 -9.73 -8.26 24.37
N PRO A 418 -10.77 -8.48 25.17
CA PRO A 418 -11.00 -7.75 26.42
C PRO A 418 -10.00 -8.04 27.54
#